data_AF-A0A2T0FMP9-F1
#
_entry.id   AF-A0A2T0FMP9-F1
#
_cell.length_a   1.000
_cell.length_b   1.000
_cell.length_c   1.000
_cell.angle_alpha   90.00
_cell.angle_beta   90.00
_cell.angle_gamma   90.00
#
_symmetry.space_group_name_H-M   'P 1'
#
loop_
_entity.id
_entity.type
_entity.pdbx_description
1 polymer ?
#
loop_
_entity_poly.entity_id
_entity_poly.type
_entity_poly.pdbx_seq_one_letter_code
_entity_poly.pdbx_strand_id
1 'polypeptide(L)'
;MDKAAQRKARFAKPASTPGLVSRGDAVLSKAEQETLFEQVKASPTPYKVRSLREAVIASGPSEFGSEVLQFSVKYAIDSQEIATLKSSLSYLLTNVHPSYPLENPQYFQSLYLIALSFHDLEDAASHLDGSSTLRAYLQAYATRDIARWVAVIKGEKDKTRQKLMLTQKKLFIDQARKLSVAYKKDGTWIEELLEFQ
;
A
#
# COMPACT_ATOMS: atom_id res chain seq x y z
N MET A 1 -47.92 2.59 7.96
CA MET A 1 -46.55 3.00 8.32
C MET A 1 -45.88 3.58 7.08
N ASP A 2 -45.58 4.88 7.10
CA ASP A 2 -45.14 5.62 5.93
C ASP A 2 -43.64 5.40 5.64
N LYS A 3 -43.34 4.69 4.56
CA LYS A 3 -41.98 4.36 4.11
C LYS A 3 -41.17 5.60 3.73
N ALA A 4 -41.82 6.74 3.46
CA ALA A 4 -41.14 7.99 3.13
C ALA A 4 -40.48 8.64 4.37
N ALA A 5 -41.13 8.56 5.54
CA ALA A 5 -40.61 9.09 6.80
C ALA A 5 -39.37 8.32 7.27
N GLN A 6 -39.36 6.99 7.12
CA GLN A 6 -38.19 6.15 7.43
C GLN A 6 -36.99 6.42 6.52
N ARG A 7 -37.21 6.80 5.25
CA ARG A 7 -36.13 7.19 4.35
C ARG A 7 -35.51 8.53 4.76
N LYS A 8 -36.30 9.53 5.14
CA LYS A 8 -35.76 10.83 5.63
C LYS A 8 -34.98 10.68 6.94
N ALA A 9 -35.43 9.82 7.86
CA ALA A 9 -34.73 9.54 9.10
C ALA A 9 -33.36 8.83 8.89
N ARG A 10 -33.22 8.02 7.84
CA ARG A 10 -31.93 7.37 7.49
C ARG A 10 -30.87 8.35 6.97
N PHE A 11 -31.26 9.51 6.46
CA PHE A 11 -30.35 10.53 5.94
C PHE A 11 -30.20 11.76 6.84
N ALA A 12 -30.96 11.84 7.93
CA ALA A 12 -30.74 12.81 9.00
C ALA A 12 -29.54 12.34 9.84
N LYS A 13 -28.32 12.60 9.34
CA LYS A 13 -27.10 12.41 10.14
C LYS A 13 -27.06 13.46 11.25
N PRO A 14 -26.75 13.08 12.51
CA PRO A 14 -26.28 14.03 13.50
C PRO A 14 -24.90 14.58 13.10
N ALA A 15 -24.61 15.78 13.62
CA ALA A 15 -23.50 16.64 13.25
C ALA A 15 -22.12 15.94 13.17
N SER A 16 -21.38 16.34 12.13
CA SER A 16 -19.92 16.24 11.90
C SER A 16 -19.16 15.21 12.72
N THR A 17 -18.86 14.07 12.10
CA THR A 17 -17.68 13.28 12.45
C THR A 17 -16.45 14.11 12.07
N PRO A 18 -15.52 14.45 12.98
CA PRO A 18 -14.27 15.11 12.60
C PRO A 18 -13.48 14.13 11.73
N GLY A 19 -13.14 14.56 10.52
CA GLY A 19 -12.42 13.72 9.56
C GLY A 19 -13.11 13.64 8.21
N LEU A 20 -13.37 14.80 7.62
CA LEU A 20 -13.53 14.93 6.18
C LEU A 20 -12.54 16.01 5.78
N VAL A 21 -11.52 15.63 5.01
CA VAL A 21 -10.93 16.58 4.07
C VAL A 21 -11.68 16.32 2.77
N SER A 22 -12.96 16.73 2.73
CA SER A 22 -13.60 17.01 1.44
C SER A 22 -12.82 18.16 0.82
N ARG A 23 -12.74 18.21 -0.51
CA ARG A 23 -12.15 19.36 -1.23
C ARG A 23 -12.93 20.62 -0.85
N GLY A 24 -12.49 21.34 0.18
CA GLY A 24 -13.18 22.51 0.75
C GLY A 24 -13.27 22.56 2.28
N ASP A 25 -12.91 21.51 3.02
CA ASP A 25 -12.92 21.53 4.49
C ASP A 25 -11.63 22.13 5.07
N ALA A 26 -11.75 22.79 6.23
CA ALA A 26 -10.62 23.37 6.96
C ALA A 26 -9.57 22.30 7.27
N VAL A 27 -8.31 22.60 6.96
CA VAL A 27 -7.17 21.75 7.33
C VAL A 27 -7.16 21.61 8.86
N LEU A 28 -7.21 20.37 9.36
CA LEU A 28 -7.14 20.10 10.80
C LEU A 28 -5.93 20.80 11.40
N SER A 29 -6.09 21.42 12.57
CA SER A 29 -4.96 22.00 13.29
C SER A 29 -3.97 20.90 13.73
N LYS A 30 -2.71 21.26 13.96
CA LYS A 30 -1.66 20.31 14.39
C LYS A 30 -2.08 19.50 15.64
N ALA A 31 -2.66 20.16 16.64
CA ALA A 31 -3.11 19.51 17.88
C ALA A 31 -4.24 18.48 17.65
N GLU A 32 -5.16 18.78 16.72
CA GLU A 32 -6.23 17.83 16.33
C GLU A 32 -5.64 16.62 15.59
N GLN A 33 -4.64 16.84 14.74
CA GLN A 33 -3.96 15.75 14.03
C GLN A 33 -3.18 14.84 14.99
N GLU A 34 -2.46 15.39 15.97
CA GLU A 34 -1.74 14.63 17.00
C GLU A 34 -2.71 13.81 17.87
N THR A 35 -3.82 14.41 18.29
CA THR A 35 -4.88 13.71 19.06
C THR A 35 -5.49 12.58 18.25
N LEU A 36 -5.79 12.82 16.96
CA LEU A 36 -6.29 11.79 16.06
C LEU A 36 -5.26 10.68 15.89
N PHE A 37 -3.97 11.01 15.78
CA PHE A 37 -2.91 10.02 15.61
C PHE A 37 -2.82 9.02 16.75
N GLU A 38 -2.91 9.47 18.01
CA GLU A 38 -2.98 8.56 19.16
C GLU A 38 -4.19 7.60 19.09
N GLN A 39 -5.35 8.13 18.69
CA GLN A 39 -6.55 7.30 18.52
C GLN A 39 -6.41 6.29 17.37
N VAL A 40 -5.75 6.67 16.27
CA VAL A 40 -5.48 5.78 15.14
C VAL A 40 -4.46 4.71 15.53
N LYS A 41 -3.41 5.04 16.29
CA LYS A 41 -2.44 4.06 16.79
C LYS A 41 -3.10 2.99 17.67
N ALA A 42 -4.04 3.39 18.53
CA ALA A 42 -4.76 2.47 19.41
C ALA A 42 -5.75 1.56 18.66
N SER A 43 -6.36 2.04 17.57
CA SER A 43 -7.38 1.29 16.82
C SER A 43 -7.30 1.63 15.31
N PRO A 44 -6.29 1.09 14.61
CA PRO A 44 -6.06 1.43 13.22
C PRO A 44 -7.07 0.71 12.31
N THR A 45 -7.80 1.49 11.51
CA THR A 45 -8.66 0.99 10.42
C THR A 45 -8.23 1.62 9.10
N PRO A 46 -8.50 0.99 7.93
CA PRO A 46 -8.06 1.54 6.65
C PRO A 46 -8.55 2.97 6.42
N TYR A 47 -9.80 3.25 6.82
CA TYR A 47 -10.40 4.58 6.78
C TYR A 47 -9.65 5.59 7.65
N LYS A 48 -9.43 5.27 8.94
CA LYS A 48 -8.79 6.18 9.89
C LYS A 48 -7.36 6.54 9.48
N VAL A 49 -6.59 5.53 9.04
CA VAL A 49 -5.20 5.72 8.57
C VAL A 49 -5.18 6.60 7.33
N ARG A 50 -6.08 6.34 6.37
CA ARG A 50 -6.22 7.15 5.17
C ARG A 50 -6.57 8.61 5.49
N SER A 51 -7.58 8.85 6.33
CA SER A 51 -8.03 10.21 6.67
C SER A 51 -6.92 11.01 7.34
N LEU A 52 -6.21 10.40 8.29
CA LEU A 52 -5.08 11.07 8.95
C LEU A 52 -3.94 11.37 7.96
N ARG A 53 -3.60 10.42 7.09
CA ARG A 53 -2.60 10.61 6.02
C ARG A 53 -2.97 11.77 5.10
N GLU A 54 -4.22 11.84 4.65
CA GLU A 54 -4.70 12.91 3.77
C GLU A 54 -4.65 14.28 4.47
N ALA A 55 -4.94 14.34 5.78
CA ALA A 55 -4.82 15.57 6.57
C ALA A 55 -3.37 16.06 6.69
N VAL A 56 -2.41 15.16 6.98
CA VAL A 56 -0.99 15.57 7.06
C VAL A 56 -0.42 15.94 5.69
N ILE A 57 -0.84 15.27 4.61
CA ILE A 57 -0.45 15.64 3.24
C ILE A 57 -0.98 17.03 2.90
N ALA A 58 -2.25 17.33 3.20
CA ALA A 58 -2.85 18.63 2.95
C ALA A 58 -2.17 19.77 3.74
N SER A 59 -1.55 19.45 4.87
CA SER A 59 -0.85 20.42 5.73
C SER A 59 0.57 20.74 5.27
N GLY A 60 1.08 20.02 4.26
CA GLY A 60 2.45 20.17 3.77
C GLY A 60 3.49 19.35 4.55
N PRO A 61 4.77 19.39 4.13
CA PRO A 61 5.83 18.58 4.74
C PRO A 61 6.10 19.06 6.17
N SER A 62 6.16 18.11 7.11
CA SER A 62 6.47 18.36 8.52
C SER A 62 7.10 17.11 9.15
N GLU A 63 7.82 17.29 10.26
CA GLU A 63 8.36 16.18 11.07
C GLU A 63 7.26 15.23 11.54
N PHE A 64 6.17 15.80 12.07
CA PHE A 64 4.98 15.02 12.46
C PHE A 64 4.35 14.28 11.26
N GLY A 65 4.27 14.93 10.09
CA GLY A 65 3.84 14.29 8.86
C GLY A 65 4.73 13.10 8.47
N SER A 66 6.04 13.19 8.68
CA SER A 66 6.98 12.07 8.50
C SER A 66 6.62 10.89 9.39
N GLU A 67 6.37 11.13 10.68
CA GLU A 67 5.98 10.09 11.64
C GLU A 67 4.67 9.39 11.23
N VAL A 68 3.64 10.17 10.88
CA VAL A 68 2.35 9.66 10.43
C VAL A 68 2.48 8.83 9.14
N LEU A 69 3.31 9.27 8.20
CA LEU A 69 3.54 8.54 6.95
C LEU A 69 4.31 7.24 7.19
N GLN A 70 5.32 7.23 8.06
CA GLN A 70 6.04 6.02 8.44
C GLN A 70 5.13 5.01 9.16
N PHE A 71 4.25 5.49 10.05
CA PHE A 71 3.20 4.67 10.64
C PHE A 71 2.25 4.09 9.57
N SER A 72 1.82 4.92 8.61
CA SER A 72 0.95 4.50 7.51
C SER A 72 1.61 3.43 6.63
N VAL A 73 2.92 3.54 6.39
CA VAL A 73 3.72 2.52 5.68
C VAL A 73 3.71 1.21 6.44
N LYS A 74 4.02 1.23 7.75
CA LYS A 74 4.01 0.03 8.59
C LYS A 74 2.63 -0.65 8.58
N TYR A 75 1.58 0.13 8.82
CA TYR A 75 0.20 -0.35 8.78
C TYR A 75 -0.14 -0.98 7.44
N ALA A 76 0.20 -0.32 6.33
CA ALA A 76 -0.11 -0.81 4.99
C ALA A 76 0.59 -2.12 4.66
N ILE A 77 1.82 -2.33 5.14
CA ILE A 77 2.52 -3.61 4.99
C ILE A 77 1.83 -4.71 5.80
N ASP A 78 1.40 -4.40 7.02
CA ASP A 78 0.76 -5.37 7.90
C ASP A 78 -0.64 -5.77 7.46
N SER A 79 -1.40 -4.80 6.93
CA SER A 79 -2.75 -4.97 6.40
C SER A 79 -2.78 -5.34 4.90
N GLN A 80 -1.63 -5.36 4.22
CA GLN A 80 -1.52 -5.59 2.77
C GLN A 80 -2.26 -4.53 1.91
N GLU A 81 -2.39 -3.31 2.41
CA GLU A 81 -3.03 -2.17 1.73
C GLU A 81 -2.06 -1.48 0.75
N ILE A 82 -1.79 -2.13 -0.40
CA ILE A 82 -0.76 -1.70 -1.36
C ILE A 82 -0.95 -0.26 -1.88
N ALA A 83 -2.19 0.19 -2.10
CA ALA A 83 -2.46 1.56 -2.51
C ALA A 83 -2.06 2.59 -1.43
N THR A 84 -2.32 2.26 -0.16
CA THR A 84 -1.90 3.07 1.00
C THR A 84 -0.38 3.07 1.13
N LEU A 85 0.27 1.93 0.90
CA LEU A 85 1.72 1.80 0.91
C LEU A 85 2.37 2.70 -0.16
N LYS A 86 1.96 2.57 -1.42
CA LYS A 86 2.51 3.33 -2.55
C LYS A 86 2.36 4.83 -2.34
N SER A 87 1.17 5.30 -1.98
CA SER A 87 0.89 6.73 -1.78
C SER A 87 1.69 7.32 -0.61
N SER A 88 1.79 6.59 0.51
CA SER A 88 2.55 7.05 1.68
C SER A 88 4.05 7.12 1.39
N LEU A 89 4.62 6.08 0.77
CA LEU A 89 6.03 6.05 0.40
C LEU A 89 6.40 7.11 -0.64
N SER A 90 5.57 7.29 -1.66
CA SER A 90 5.80 8.31 -2.69
C SER A 90 5.87 9.69 -2.06
N TYR A 91 4.87 10.08 -1.25
CA TYR A 91 4.86 11.41 -0.63
C TYR A 91 6.00 11.58 0.39
N LEU A 92 6.26 10.54 1.19
CA LEU A 92 7.36 10.54 2.17
C LEU A 92 8.71 10.79 1.50
N LEU A 93 9.02 10.08 0.41
CA LEU A 93 10.31 10.19 -0.28
C LEU A 93 10.45 11.47 -1.10
N THR A 94 9.36 11.95 -1.71
CA THR A 94 9.43 13.09 -2.66
C THR A 94 9.20 14.45 -2.00
N ASN A 95 8.33 14.54 -0.99
CA ASN A 95 7.92 15.82 -0.42
C ASN A 95 8.44 16.02 1.01
N VAL A 96 8.52 14.97 1.82
CA VAL A 96 8.90 15.08 3.23
C VAL A 96 10.40 14.91 3.43
N HIS A 97 10.98 13.83 2.88
CA HIS A 97 12.40 13.51 3.04
C HIS A 97 13.38 14.65 2.70
N PRO A 98 13.16 15.47 1.64
CA PRO A 98 14.08 16.58 1.34
C PRO A 98 14.19 17.62 2.45
N SER A 99 13.11 17.86 3.20
CA SER A 99 13.06 18.84 4.29
C SER A 99 13.25 18.20 5.67
N TYR A 100 12.87 16.93 5.81
CA TYR A 100 12.94 16.13 7.04
C TYR A 100 13.62 14.80 6.72
N PRO A 101 14.96 14.77 6.72
CA PRO A 101 15.73 13.60 6.32
C PRO A 101 15.36 12.35 7.12
N LEU A 102 15.23 11.23 6.42
CA LEU A 102 14.97 9.92 7.01
C LEU A 102 16.32 9.30 7.39
N GLU A 103 16.34 8.53 8.48
CA GLU A 103 17.56 7.82 8.89
C GLU A 103 18.01 6.78 7.86
N ASN A 104 17.06 6.15 7.16
CA ASN A 104 17.34 5.10 6.17
C ASN A 104 16.46 5.25 4.92
N PRO A 105 16.70 6.26 4.08
CA PRO A 105 15.88 6.51 2.89
C PRO A 105 15.97 5.35 1.88
N GLN A 106 17.09 4.64 1.82
CA GLN A 106 17.25 3.48 0.92
C GLN A 106 16.31 2.33 1.30
N TYR A 107 16.04 2.13 2.59
CA TYR A 107 15.04 1.17 3.04
C TYR A 107 13.65 1.52 2.51
N PHE A 108 13.21 2.77 2.69
CA PHE A 108 11.90 3.22 2.18
C PHE A 108 11.83 3.20 0.64
N GLN A 109 12.92 3.56 -0.04
CA GLN A 109 13.02 3.46 -1.50
C GLN A 109 12.89 2.01 -1.97
N SER A 110 13.50 1.05 -1.28
CA SER A 110 13.37 -0.37 -1.62
C SER A 110 11.93 -0.88 -1.45
N LEU A 111 11.22 -0.45 -0.40
CA LEU A 111 9.80 -0.77 -0.22
C LEU A 111 8.95 -0.12 -1.32
N TYR A 112 9.31 1.11 -1.73
CA TYR A 112 8.59 1.85 -2.75
C TYR A 112 8.67 1.16 -4.10
N LEU A 113 9.87 0.72 -4.48
CA LEU A 113 10.10 -0.05 -5.71
C LEU A 113 9.31 -1.36 -5.74
N ILE A 114 9.24 -2.08 -4.62
CA ILE A 114 8.38 -3.27 -4.51
C ILE A 114 6.91 -2.87 -4.71
N ALA A 115 6.44 -1.82 -4.02
CA ALA A 115 5.07 -1.33 -4.13
C ALA A 115 4.70 -0.86 -5.56
N LEU A 116 5.63 -0.21 -6.28
CA LEU A 116 5.44 0.19 -7.68
C LEU A 116 5.17 -1.02 -8.57
N SER A 117 5.94 -2.10 -8.38
CA SER A 117 5.85 -3.29 -9.22
C SER A 117 4.51 -4.04 -9.13
N PHE A 118 3.66 -3.76 -8.13
CA PHE A 118 2.28 -4.28 -8.08
C PHE A 118 1.37 -3.68 -9.16
N HIS A 119 1.72 -2.51 -9.69
CA HIS A 119 0.92 -1.76 -10.65
C HIS A 119 1.63 -1.57 -11.97
N ASP A 120 2.89 -1.13 -11.90
CA ASP A 120 3.69 -0.75 -13.06
C ASP A 120 5.14 -1.20 -12.83
N LEU A 121 5.53 -2.24 -13.57
CA LEU A 121 6.85 -2.80 -13.49
C LEU A 121 7.90 -1.95 -14.22
N GLU A 122 7.49 -1.20 -15.25
CA GLU A 122 8.37 -0.31 -16.00
C GLU A 122 8.77 0.88 -15.14
N ASP A 123 7.80 1.48 -14.44
CA ASP A 123 8.03 2.53 -13.44
C ASP A 123 8.93 2.05 -12.28
N ALA A 124 8.73 0.82 -11.80
CA ALA A 124 9.65 0.24 -10.81
C ALA A 124 11.07 0.06 -11.37
N ALA A 125 11.20 -0.32 -12.65
CA ALA A 125 12.49 -0.55 -13.28
C ALA A 125 13.26 0.74 -13.60
N SER A 126 12.58 1.84 -13.89
CA SER A 126 13.23 3.14 -14.13
C SER A 126 13.86 3.76 -12.89
N HIS A 127 13.46 3.31 -11.69
CA HIS A 127 13.93 3.82 -10.40
C HIS A 127 14.96 2.88 -9.73
N LEU A 128 15.44 1.85 -10.42
CA LEU A 128 16.33 0.81 -9.89
C LEU A 128 17.82 1.21 -9.92
N ASP A 129 18.27 1.93 -8.89
CA ASP A 129 19.70 2.18 -8.68
C ASP A 129 20.35 1.07 -7.83
N GLY A 130 21.39 0.42 -8.38
CA GLY A 130 22.45 -0.29 -7.63
C GLY A 130 22.13 -1.51 -6.75
N SER A 131 20.88 -1.79 -6.35
CA SER A 131 20.54 -2.92 -5.46
C SER A 131 20.42 -4.24 -6.22
N SER A 132 21.38 -5.15 -6.02
CA SER A 132 21.47 -6.43 -6.76
C SER A 132 20.29 -7.37 -6.50
N THR A 133 19.82 -7.48 -5.25
CA THR A 133 18.70 -8.36 -4.89
C THR A 133 17.38 -7.86 -5.46
N LEU A 134 17.12 -6.54 -5.35
CA LEU A 134 15.87 -5.97 -5.82
C LEU A 134 15.79 -5.96 -7.36
N ARG A 135 16.92 -5.73 -8.02
CA ARG A 135 17.05 -5.91 -9.47
C ARG A 135 16.77 -7.36 -9.87
N ALA A 136 17.37 -8.34 -9.19
CA ALA A 136 17.13 -9.75 -9.47
C ALA A 136 15.66 -10.14 -9.26
N TYR A 137 15.02 -9.59 -8.23
CA TYR A 137 13.60 -9.76 -7.95
C TYR A 137 12.72 -9.22 -9.09
N LEU A 138 12.89 -7.95 -9.43
CA LEU A 138 12.10 -7.27 -10.46
C LEU A 138 12.35 -7.87 -11.85
N GLN A 139 13.60 -8.27 -12.15
CA GLN A 139 13.93 -8.97 -13.39
C GLN A 139 13.23 -10.33 -13.48
N ALA A 140 13.26 -11.14 -12.41
CA ALA A 140 12.59 -12.43 -12.40
C ALA A 140 11.06 -12.29 -12.54
N TYR A 141 10.49 -11.26 -11.93
CA TYR A 141 9.08 -10.92 -12.09
C TYR A 141 8.76 -10.48 -13.55
N ALA A 142 9.59 -9.62 -14.15
CA ALA A 142 9.43 -9.16 -15.53
C ALA A 142 9.49 -10.30 -16.54
N THR A 143 10.46 -11.21 -16.39
CA THR A 143 10.65 -12.35 -17.30
C THR A 143 9.73 -13.53 -16.98
N ARG A 144 8.85 -13.40 -15.97
CA ARG A 144 7.97 -14.48 -15.48
C ARG A 144 8.72 -15.76 -15.08
N ASP A 145 9.97 -15.62 -14.65
CA ASP A 145 10.79 -16.74 -14.16
C ASP A 145 10.41 -17.01 -12.70
N ILE A 146 9.36 -17.82 -12.50
CA ILE A 146 8.80 -18.10 -11.18
C ILE A 146 9.82 -18.79 -10.27
N ALA A 147 10.65 -19.69 -10.81
CA ALA A 147 11.64 -20.42 -10.02
C ALA A 147 12.69 -19.47 -9.45
N ARG A 148 13.25 -18.59 -10.31
CA ARG A 148 14.18 -17.56 -9.88
C ARG A 148 13.51 -16.56 -8.95
N TRP A 149 12.27 -16.17 -9.22
CA TRP A 149 11.52 -15.25 -8.38
C TRP A 149 11.39 -15.80 -6.95
N VAL A 150 10.99 -17.07 -6.81
CA VAL A 150 10.90 -17.74 -5.50
C VAL A 150 12.25 -17.85 -4.80
N ALA A 151 13.33 -18.16 -5.54
CA ALA A 151 14.67 -18.22 -4.97
C ALA A 151 15.12 -16.87 -4.39
N VAL A 152 14.86 -15.77 -5.10
CA VAL A 152 15.17 -14.42 -4.62
C VAL A 152 14.35 -14.08 -3.37
N ILE A 153 13.06 -14.39 -3.36
CA ILE A 153 12.19 -14.15 -2.18
C ILE A 153 12.68 -14.92 -0.95
N LYS A 154 13.06 -16.19 -1.12
CA LYS A 154 13.60 -17.02 -0.03
C LYS A 154 14.93 -16.49 0.50
N GLY A 155 15.75 -15.90 -0.36
CA GLY A 155 17.04 -15.29 -0.01
C GLY A 155 16.96 -13.88 0.59
N GLU A 156 15.80 -13.22 0.57
CA GLU A 156 15.63 -11.90 1.15
C GLU A 156 15.77 -11.94 2.68
N LYS A 157 16.67 -11.12 3.21
CA LYS A 157 17.01 -11.06 4.64
C LYS A 157 16.05 -10.17 5.41
N ASP A 158 15.50 -9.17 4.76
CA ASP A 158 14.56 -8.23 5.35
C ASP A 158 13.14 -8.82 5.30
N LYS A 159 12.64 -9.17 6.49
CA LYS A 159 11.31 -9.79 6.64
C LYS A 159 10.18 -8.92 6.08
N THR A 160 10.33 -7.60 6.11
CA THR A 160 9.33 -6.66 5.59
C THR A 160 9.30 -6.70 4.07
N ARG A 161 10.47 -6.60 3.42
CA ARG A 161 10.58 -6.77 1.96
C ARG A 161 10.10 -8.15 1.53
N GLN A 162 10.56 -9.20 2.22
CA GLN A 162 10.15 -10.57 1.93
C GLN A 162 8.62 -10.73 2.02
N LYS A 163 7.98 -10.17 3.05
CA LYS A 163 6.51 -10.19 3.20
C LYS A 163 5.82 -9.53 2.01
N LEU A 164 6.25 -8.35 1.59
CA LEU A 164 5.67 -7.67 0.42
C LEU A 164 5.87 -8.47 -0.87
N MET A 165 7.07 -9.01 -1.07
CA MET A 165 7.37 -9.84 -2.23
C MET A 165 6.49 -11.11 -2.28
N LEU A 166 6.26 -11.74 -1.13
CA LEU A 166 5.34 -12.88 -1.01
C LEU A 166 3.89 -12.48 -1.31
N THR A 167 3.44 -11.31 -0.88
CA THR A 167 2.11 -10.78 -1.22
C THR A 167 1.97 -10.62 -2.74
N GLN A 168 2.97 -10.07 -3.42
CA GLN A 168 2.94 -9.93 -4.88
C GLN A 168 2.90 -11.29 -5.59
N LYS A 169 3.72 -12.24 -5.15
CA LYS A 169 3.69 -13.63 -5.65
C LYS A 169 2.30 -14.25 -5.51
N LYS A 170 1.66 -14.09 -4.34
CA LYS A 170 0.31 -14.62 -4.10
C LYS A 170 -0.70 -14.03 -5.07
N LEU A 171 -0.71 -12.70 -5.25
CA LEU A 171 -1.62 -12.03 -6.17
C LEU A 171 -1.39 -12.47 -7.63
N PHE A 172 -0.14 -12.63 -8.04
CA PHE A 172 0.19 -13.13 -9.38
C PHE A 172 -0.35 -14.55 -9.61
N ILE A 173 -0.16 -15.47 -8.65
CA ILE A 173 -0.69 -16.84 -8.73
C ILE A 173 -2.22 -16.82 -8.77
N ASP A 174 -2.87 -16.02 -7.93
CA ASP A 174 -4.32 -15.92 -7.91
C ASP A 174 -4.87 -15.36 -9.24
N GLN A 175 -4.19 -14.40 -9.87
CA GLN A 175 -4.53 -13.90 -11.20
C GLN A 175 -4.33 -14.97 -12.28
N ALA A 176 -3.21 -15.68 -12.26
CA ALA A 176 -2.93 -16.76 -13.20
C ALA A 176 -3.99 -17.88 -13.11
N ARG A 177 -4.40 -18.26 -11.89
CA ARG A 177 -5.48 -19.23 -11.65
C ARG A 177 -6.82 -18.76 -12.20
N LYS A 178 -7.17 -17.49 -12.02
CA LYS A 178 -8.41 -16.92 -12.59
C LYS A 178 -8.38 -16.93 -14.12
N LEU A 179 -7.22 -16.65 -14.72
CA LEU A 179 -7.03 -16.71 -16.17
C LEU A 179 -7.06 -18.14 -16.71
N SER A 180 -6.47 -19.12 -16.00
CA SER A 180 -6.52 -20.53 -16.41
C SER A 180 -7.92 -21.11 -16.32
N VAL A 181 -8.74 -20.65 -15.36
CA VAL A 181 -10.17 -20.98 -15.31
C VAL A 181 -10.93 -20.32 -16.46
N ALA A 182 -10.54 -19.12 -16.88
CA ALA A 182 -11.19 -18.38 -17.97
C ALA A 182 -10.84 -18.91 -19.37
N TYR A 183 -9.66 -19.49 -19.55
CA TYR A 183 -9.19 -20.03 -20.84
C TYR A 183 -8.87 -21.52 -20.73
N LYS A 184 -9.78 -22.35 -21.24
CA LYS A 184 -9.43 -23.69 -21.71
C LYS A 184 -9.07 -23.59 -23.18
N LYS A 185 -7.95 -24.21 -23.55
CA LYS A 185 -7.45 -24.27 -24.91
C LYS A 185 -8.40 -25.04 -25.85
N ASP A 186 -9.32 -25.85 -25.29
CA ASP A 186 -10.20 -26.78 -26.03
C ASP A 186 -11.59 -27.03 -25.38
N GLY A 187 -11.94 -26.39 -24.26
CA GLY A 187 -13.18 -26.71 -23.52
C GLY A 187 -13.09 -27.85 -22.47
N THR A 188 -11.94 -28.52 -22.30
CA THR A 188 -11.67 -29.51 -21.23
C THR A 188 -10.61 -29.05 -20.21
N TRP A 189 -10.74 -29.48 -18.94
CA TRP A 189 -10.05 -28.92 -17.74
C TRP A 189 -8.59 -29.39 -17.66
N ILE A 190 -7.69 -28.49 -17.25
CA ILE A 190 -6.30 -28.83 -16.91
C ILE A 190 -6.16 -28.67 -15.40
N GLU A 191 -5.96 -29.79 -14.70
CA GLU A 191 -5.71 -29.86 -13.25
C GLU A 191 -4.24 -29.57 -12.86
N GLU A 192 -3.34 -29.35 -13.82
CA GLU A 192 -1.89 -29.43 -13.57
C GLU A 192 -1.17 -28.15 -13.10
N LEU A 193 -1.86 -27.03 -12.84
CA LEU A 193 -1.18 -25.81 -12.32
C LEU A 193 -0.96 -25.80 -10.80
N LEU A 194 -1.20 -26.92 -10.09
CA LEU A 194 -1.21 -26.98 -8.63
C LEU A 194 -0.23 -27.96 -7.97
N GLU A 195 0.75 -28.50 -8.69
CA GLU A 195 1.82 -29.28 -8.05
C GLU A 195 2.94 -28.39 -7.51
N PHE A 196 2.64 -27.55 -6.52
CA PHE A 196 3.65 -27.05 -5.58
C PHE A 196 2.99 -26.89 -4.20
N GLN A 197 2.92 -28.01 -3.49
CA GLN A 197 2.68 -28.08 -2.04
C GLN A 197 3.99 -27.88 -1.27
#